data_AF-A0A5C5VD16-F1
#
_entry.id   AF-A0A5C5VD16-F1
#
_cell.length_a   1.000
_cell.length_b   1.000
_cell.length_c   1.000
_cell.angle_alpha   90.00
_cell.angle_beta   90.00
_cell.angle_gamma   90.00
#
_symmetry.space_group_name_H-M   'P 1'
#
loop_
_entity.id
_entity.type
_entity.pdbx_description
1 polymer ?
#
loop_
_entity_poly.entity_id
_entity_poly.type
_entity_poly.pdbx_seq_one_letter_code
_entity_poly.pdbx_strand_id
1 'polypeptide(L)'
;MTHATGSTSHDDQFERLLDKLVTDELSPQQQSELAEQMRTQPAFVRRFTEAVHLRECLRDYSATDPHSANPALSVRGRSGQPRNAKRGLRPGWALLAVAASLAMAVGLVAGRLLPSGSLRRVSAVDQQQGLHSSLRPRLAVNDHQDGRLGSITGLSPAASAVGLLRPLQVGDELRRGEVVQLAHGVARIQLLAGPEVIVEAPAEVSIVDDHGIYVHQGRVSATAEGRITLQTALAAVEGEDSECSAVVEPDQPLQVFCHRGDIRVVSLRPGESRPAVLRELGPSEGAEFYWAPDASSSKVVSIEHPGDIVRDWSQVTDRFHPYEQVVLGDRPVAYWPLMHVRRNRRVLDLTQHGFDGQSVGAWPSESKAVALTQERGAYFDGGCYIEPDTKPRVDLTNGFTIEGWANVTGGPEYQSVFTSRWVLGAGTSTQQCFGFTLYAGADDRWQFWSGSGEYGAGWQALTSDEPLERHRWTHVAARFRPLREAEGQWVEGAVELYVDGELAAEGVHRMSLIDFEWPARIGAAEFVPKSLTSWLFQGELRDIALYDYPLDDTQLQAHHKRGRGAT
;
A
#
# COMPACT_ATOMS: atom_id res chain seq x y z
N MET A 1 -15.79 7.96 -40.21
CA MET A 1 -16.71 7.00 -39.58
C MET A 1 -16.54 5.66 -40.26
N THR A 2 -15.69 4.81 -39.70
CA THR A 2 -15.41 3.45 -40.17
C THR A 2 -15.51 2.58 -38.93
N HIS A 3 -16.55 1.75 -38.85
CA HIS A 3 -16.87 0.94 -37.69
C HIS A 3 -15.86 -0.20 -37.50
N ALA A 4 -15.28 -0.29 -36.29
CA ALA A 4 -14.55 -1.45 -35.81
C ALA A 4 -15.56 -2.48 -35.27
N THR A 5 -15.72 -3.62 -35.94
CA THR A 5 -16.67 -4.70 -35.57
C THR A 5 -16.01 -6.08 -35.45
N GLY A 6 -14.69 -6.16 -35.23
CA GLY A 6 -13.94 -7.43 -35.22
C GLY A 6 -13.48 -7.98 -33.86
N SER A 7 -13.62 -7.24 -32.76
CA SER A 7 -12.93 -7.57 -31.49
C SER A 7 -13.70 -8.46 -30.51
N THR A 8 -14.99 -8.71 -30.71
CA THR A 8 -15.85 -9.34 -29.68
C THR A 8 -15.71 -10.87 -29.60
N SER A 9 -15.29 -11.55 -30.67
CA SER A 9 -15.30 -13.02 -30.72
C SER A 9 -14.26 -13.69 -29.80
N HIS A 10 -13.13 -13.04 -29.52
CA HIS A 10 -12.08 -13.62 -28.68
C HIS A 10 -12.40 -13.48 -27.19
N ASP A 11 -12.89 -12.32 -26.76
CA ASP A 11 -13.38 -12.12 -25.39
C ASP A 11 -14.51 -13.10 -25.05
N ASP A 12 -15.51 -13.26 -25.93
CA ASP A 12 -16.63 -14.19 -25.70
C ASP A 12 -16.19 -15.66 -25.60
N GLN A 13 -15.10 -16.03 -26.29
CA GLN A 13 -14.54 -17.38 -26.18
C GLN A 13 -13.79 -17.56 -24.87
N PHE A 14 -13.00 -16.56 -24.47
CA PHE A 14 -12.27 -16.56 -23.21
C PHE A 14 -13.22 -16.62 -22.01
N GLU A 15 -14.27 -15.79 -21.97
CA GLU A 15 -15.28 -15.82 -20.89
C GLU A 15 -15.97 -17.19 -20.79
N ARG A 16 -16.28 -17.84 -21.92
CA ARG A 16 -16.85 -19.20 -21.90
C ARG A 16 -15.88 -20.25 -21.35
N LEU A 17 -14.57 -20.05 -21.54
CA LEU A 17 -13.56 -20.91 -20.93
C LEU A 17 -13.44 -20.63 -19.43
N LEU A 18 -13.57 -19.38 -18.99
CA LEU A 18 -13.61 -19.02 -17.58
C LEU A 18 -14.84 -19.57 -16.86
N ASP A 19 -16.03 -19.47 -17.45
CA ASP A 19 -17.25 -20.05 -16.87
C ASP A 19 -17.08 -21.56 -16.63
N LYS A 20 -16.54 -22.28 -17.64
CA LYS A 20 -16.26 -23.71 -17.52
C LYS A 20 -15.16 -24.04 -16.53
N LEU A 21 -14.19 -23.15 -16.36
CA LEU A 21 -13.17 -23.27 -15.32
C LEU A 21 -13.84 -23.18 -13.94
N VAL A 22 -14.71 -22.19 -13.75
CA VAL A 22 -15.43 -21.96 -12.48
C VAL A 22 -16.34 -23.13 -12.11
N THR A 23 -16.96 -23.79 -13.08
CA THR A 23 -17.86 -24.95 -12.86
C THR A 23 -17.17 -26.31 -12.85
N ASP A 24 -15.84 -26.38 -13.00
CA ASP A 24 -15.06 -27.63 -13.10
C ASP A 24 -15.42 -28.49 -14.35
N GLU A 25 -15.87 -27.86 -15.42
CA GLU A 25 -16.27 -28.49 -16.69
C GLU A 25 -15.21 -28.33 -17.81
N LEU A 26 -14.03 -27.82 -17.47
CA LEU A 26 -12.99 -27.48 -18.43
C LEU A 26 -12.21 -28.72 -18.91
N SER A 27 -12.35 -29.08 -20.19
CA SER A 27 -11.60 -30.20 -20.77
C SER A 27 -10.10 -29.90 -20.96
N PRO A 28 -9.23 -30.91 -21.11
CA PRO A 28 -7.78 -30.69 -21.33
C PRO A 28 -7.46 -29.82 -22.55
N GLN A 29 -8.21 -29.98 -23.65
CA GLN A 29 -8.05 -29.15 -24.85
C GLN A 29 -8.39 -27.68 -24.57
N GLN A 30 -9.47 -27.44 -23.82
CA GLN A 30 -9.90 -26.11 -23.40
C GLN A 30 -8.94 -25.47 -22.40
N GLN A 31 -8.28 -26.26 -21.55
CA GLN A 31 -7.21 -25.77 -20.67
C GLN A 31 -6.01 -25.27 -21.46
N SER A 32 -5.58 -26.02 -22.49
CA SER A 32 -4.49 -25.58 -23.36
C SER A 32 -4.85 -24.32 -24.15
N GLU A 33 -6.10 -24.23 -24.61
CA GLU A 33 -6.63 -23.04 -25.30
C GLU A 33 -6.67 -21.81 -24.38
N LEU A 34 -7.16 -21.97 -23.15
CA LEU A 34 -7.19 -20.92 -22.13
C LEU A 34 -5.77 -20.41 -21.81
N ALA A 35 -4.81 -21.32 -21.65
CA ALA A 35 -3.41 -20.98 -21.44
C ALA A 35 -2.78 -20.23 -22.63
N GLU A 36 -3.13 -20.59 -23.87
CA GLU A 36 -2.68 -19.89 -25.08
C GLU A 36 -3.26 -18.46 -25.15
N GLN A 37 -4.53 -18.30 -24.81
CA GLN A 37 -5.19 -16.99 -24.79
C GLN A 37 -4.58 -16.06 -23.72
N MET A 38 -4.30 -16.57 -22.52
CA MET A 38 -3.58 -15.82 -21.49
C MET A 38 -2.16 -15.42 -21.92
N ARG A 39 -1.49 -16.26 -22.71
CA ARG A 39 -0.13 -15.97 -23.23
C ARG A 39 -0.15 -14.84 -24.26
N THR A 40 -1.18 -14.79 -25.10
CA THR A 40 -1.28 -13.82 -26.19
C THR A 40 -1.93 -12.50 -25.76
N GLN A 41 -2.70 -12.48 -24.67
CA GLN A 41 -3.44 -11.31 -24.21
C GLN A 41 -3.28 -11.11 -22.69
N PRO A 42 -2.39 -10.20 -22.23
CA PRO A 42 -2.15 -9.97 -20.80
C PRO A 42 -3.40 -9.58 -19.99
N ALA A 43 -4.36 -8.88 -20.61
CA ALA A 43 -5.62 -8.51 -19.95
C ALA A 43 -6.45 -9.72 -19.49
N PHE A 44 -6.29 -10.87 -20.14
CA PHE A 44 -6.95 -12.11 -19.78
C PHE A 44 -6.37 -12.77 -18.53
N VAL A 45 -5.11 -12.52 -18.19
CA VAL A 45 -4.49 -13.07 -16.98
C VAL A 45 -5.22 -12.59 -15.72
N ARG A 46 -5.62 -11.31 -15.69
CA ARG A 46 -6.40 -10.74 -14.59
C ARG A 46 -7.76 -11.41 -14.45
N ARG A 47 -8.54 -11.48 -15.53
CA ARG A 47 -9.88 -12.12 -15.50
C ARG A 47 -9.80 -13.62 -15.16
N PHE A 48 -8.80 -14.33 -15.68
CA PHE A 48 -8.53 -15.72 -15.28
C PHE A 48 -8.27 -15.83 -13.79
N THR A 49 -7.46 -14.93 -13.25
CA THR A 49 -7.14 -14.89 -11.82
C THR A 49 -8.40 -14.66 -10.98
N GLU A 50 -9.28 -13.74 -11.39
CA GLU A 50 -10.58 -13.48 -10.78
C GLU A 50 -11.50 -14.72 -10.84
N ALA A 51 -11.56 -15.41 -11.98
CA ALA A 51 -12.37 -16.62 -12.16
C ALA A 51 -11.84 -17.83 -11.34
N VAL A 52 -10.52 -18.04 -11.32
CA VAL A 52 -9.90 -19.05 -10.45
C VAL A 52 -10.21 -18.74 -8.98
N HIS A 53 -10.09 -17.48 -8.59
CA HIS A 53 -10.44 -17.06 -7.23
C HIS A 53 -11.90 -17.38 -6.91
N LEU A 54 -12.83 -17.01 -7.79
CA LEU A 54 -14.25 -17.32 -7.64
C LEU A 54 -14.50 -18.84 -7.54
N ARG A 55 -13.84 -19.63 -8.38
CA ARG A 55 -13.91 -21.10 -8.34
C ARG A 55 -13.49 -21.66 -6.99
N GLU A 56 -12.33 -21.24 -6.48
CA GLU A 56 -11.82 -21.74 -5.20
C GLU A 56 -12.77 -21.32 -4.06
N CYS A 57 -13.27 -20.08 -4.07
CA CYS A 57 -14.30 -19.61 -3.14
C CYS A 57 -15.59 -20.48 -3.21
N LEU A 58 -16.07 -20.82 -4.41
CA LEU A 58 -17.27 -21.64 -4.60
C LEU A 58 -17.07 -23.10 -4.19
N ARG A 59 -15.93 -23.70 -4.54
CA ARG A 59 -15.56 -25.07 -4.14
C ARG A 59 -15.53 -25.18 -2.63
N ASP A 60 -15.00 -24.17 -1.97
CA ASP A 60 -14.91 -24.13 -0.51
C ASP A 60 -16.27 -23.92 0.18
N TYR A 61 -17.14 -23.09 -0.40
CA TYR A 61 -18.53 -22.95 0.04
C TYR A 61 -19.30 -24.28 -0.07
N SER A 62 -19.14 -25.00 -1.19
CA SER A 62 -19.77 -26.31 -1.38
C SER A 62 -19.26 -27.38 -0.39
N ALA A 63 -18.01 -27.29 0.04
CA ALA A 63 -17.40 -28.21 1.00
C ALA A 63 -17.80 -27.94 2.46
N THR A 64 -18.36 -26.76 2.77
CA THR A 64 -18.71 -26.34 4.14
C THR A 64 -20.21 -26.37 4.41
N ASP A 65 -21.06 -26.63 3.41
CA ASP A 65 -22.50 -26.78 3.59
C ASP A 65 -22.84 -28.09 4.34
N PRO A 66 -23.27 -28.03 5.62
CA PRO A 66 -23.62 -29.21 6.41
C PRO A 66 -24.86 -29.94 5.86
N HIS A 67 -25.61 -29.30 4.96
CA HIS A 67 -26.84 -29.84 4.38
C HIS A 67 -26.65 -30.60 3.07
N SER A 68 -25.42 -30.67 2.52
CA SER A 68 -25.12 -31.44 1.30
C SER A 68 -24.97 -32.95 1.54
N ALA A 69 -24.97 -33.42 2.80
CA ALA A 69 -25.09 -34.84 3.12
C ALA A 69 -26.54 -35.31 2.93
N ASN A 70 -26.98 -35.48 1.69
CA ASN A 70 -28.26 -36.09 1.37
C ASN A 70 -28.08 -37.62 1.20
N PRO A 71 -28.56 -38.46 2.13
CA PRO A 71 -28.44 -39.91 2.02
C PRO A 71 -29.58 -40.43 1.14
N ALA A 72 -29.34 -40.50 -0.17
CA ALA A 72 -30.27 -41.18 -1.07
C ALA A 72 -30.16 -42.71 -0.88
N LEU A 73 -31.07 -43.21 -0.03
CA LEU A 73 -31.76 -44.50 -0.13
C LEU A 73 -31.25 -45.49 -1.20
N SER A 74 -30.53 -46.52 -0.76
CA SER A 74 -30.55 -47.84 -1.40
C SER A 74 -30.86 -48.92 -0.36
N VAL A 75 -32.14 -49.26 -0.19
CA VAL A 75 -32.60 -50.43 0.56
C VAL A 75 -33.06 -51.50 -0.42
N ARG A 76 -32.27 -52.57 -0.52
CA ARG A 76 -32.59 -53.99 -0.85
C ARG A 76 -31.25 -54.67 -1.09
N GLY A 77 -30.83 -55.77 -0.46
CA GLY A 77 -31.45 -56.73 0.43
C GLY A 77 -30.66 -58.04 0.27
N ARG A 78 -30.46 -58.77 1.38
CA ARG A 78 -30.03 -60.18 1.49
C ARG A 78 -28.54 -60.57 1.42
N SER A 79 -28.08 -61.00 2.61
CA SER A 79 -27.40 -62.27 2.95
C SER A 79 -26.06 -62.64 2.30
N GLY A 80 -25.00 -62.65 3.12
CA GLY A 80 -23.76 -63.37 2.87
C GLY A 80 -22.74 -63.19 4.00
N GLN A 81 -22.21 -64.30 4.50
CA GLN A 81 -21.29 -64.48 5.63
C GLN A 81 -19.95 -63.70 5.58
N PRO A 82 -19.20 -63.63 6.71
CA PRO A 82 -18.06 -62.74 6.85
C PRO A 82 -16.76 -63.33 6.29
N ARG A 83 -15.89 -62.47 5.74
CA ARG A 83 -14.47 -62.78 5.57
C ARG A 83 -13.61 -61.66 6.16
N ASN A 84 -12.82 -62.08 7.15
CA ASN A 84 -11.72 -61.35 7.75
C ASN A 84 -10.74 -60.82 6.71
N ALA A 85 -10.37 -59.55 6.81
CA ALA A 85 -9.05 -59.07 6.43
C ALA A 85 -8.67 -57.87 7.31
N LYS A 86 -7.81 -58.13 8.30
CA LYS A 86 -7.13 -57.11 9.08
C LYS A 86 -6.14 -56.36 8.18
N ARG A 87 -6.27 -55.03 8.09
CA ARG A 87 -5.15 -54.12 7.80
C ARG A 87 -5.26 -52.92 8.73
N GLY A 88 -4.28 -52.82 9.63
CA GLY A 88 -4.20 -51.77 10.65
C GLY A 88 -3.80 -50.43 10.04
N LEU A 89 -4.57 -49.40 10.36
CA LEU A 89 -4.14 -48.01 10.30
C LEU A 89 -3.66 -47.57 11.68
N ARG A 90 -2.49 -46.92 11.68
CA ARG A 90 -1.87 -46.27 12.86
C ARG A 90 -2.66 -44.99 13.22
N PRO A 91 -2.97 -44.73 14.49
CA PRO A 91 -3.60 -43.49 14.92
C PRO A 91 -2.52 -42.47 15.31
N GLY A 92 -2.48 -41.32 14.65
CA GLY A 92 -1.54 -40.23 14.99
C GLY A 92 -2.09 -38.81 14.86
N TRP A 93 -3.21 -38.60 14.16
CA TRP A 93 -3.67 -37.25 13.82
C TRP A 93 -4.99 -36.83 14.48
N ALA A 94 -5.66 -37.73 15.19
CA ALA A 94 -6.99 -37.45 15.76
C ALA A 94 -6.98 -36.72 17.12
N LEU A 95 -5.82 -36.54 17.77
CA LEU A 95 -5.73 -35.92 19.10
C LEU A 95 -5.54 -34.40 19.07
N LEU A 96 -5.13 -33.80 17.94
CA LEU A 96 -4.96 -32.35 17.82
C LEU A 96 -6.28 -31.60 17.55
N ALA A 97 -7.29 -32.27 16.97
CA ALA A 97 -8.59 -31.65 16.67
C ALA A 97 -9.50 -31.45 17.91
N VAL A 98 -9.25 -32.19 19.00
CA VAL A 98 -10.10 -32.13 20.21
C VAL A 98 -9.67 -31.01 21.16
N ALA A 99 -8.40 -30.58 21.13
CA ALA A 99 -7.90 -29.51 21.99
C ALA A 99 -8.39 -28.12 21.56
N ALA A 100 -8.51 -27.85 20.26
CA ALA A 100 -9.02 -26.57 19.74
C ALA A 100 -10.53 -26.38 19.98
N SER A 101 -11.29 -27.48 20.07
CA SER A 101 -12.74 -27.45 20.29
C SER A 101 -13.13 -27.15 21.75
N LEU A 102 -12.25 -27.46 22.72
CA LEU A 102 -12.54 -27.25 24.15
C LEU A 102 -12.29 -25.80 24.61
N ALA A 103 -11.43 -25.04 23.92
CA ALA A 103 -11.14 -23.66 24.27
C ALA A 103 -12.30 -22.68 23.94
N MET A 104 -13.08 -22.96 22.88
CA MET A 104 -14.24 -22.14 22.51
C MET A 104 -15.47 -22.34 23.41
N ALA A 105 -15.60 -23.49 24.08
CA ALA A 105 -16.75 -23.75 24.96
C ALA A 105 -16.67 -23.02 26.31
N VAL A 106 -15.47 -22.63 26.77
CA VAL A 106 -15.28 -21.95 28.07
C VAL A 106 -15.49 -20.43 27.96
N GLY A 107 -15.24 -19.83 26.79
CA GLY A 107 -15.44 -18.38 26.56
C GLY A 107 -16.91 -17.94 26.51
N LEU A 108 -17.83 -18.84 26.16
CA LEU A 108 -19.26 -18.51 25.99
C LEU A 108 -20.09 -18.56 27.28
N VAL A 109 -19.52 -19.05 28.40
CA VAL A 109 -20.23 -19.15 29.69
C VAL A 109 -19.87 -17.98 30.64
N ALA A 110 -18.78 -17.25 30.40
CA ALA A 110 -18.33 -16.17 31.30
C ALA A 110 -18.98 -14.79 31.02
N GLY A 111 -19.72 -14.60 29.92
CA GLY A 111 -20.27 -13.30 29.51
C GLY A 111 -21.68 -12.95 30.02
N ARG A 112 -22.30 -13.77 30.89
CA ARG A 112 -23.74 -13.65 31.24
C ARG A 112 -24.06 -13.22 32.66
N LEU A 113 -23.15 -12.57 33.38
CA LEU A 113 -23.44 -12.10 34.74
C LEU A 113 -22.84 -10.71 35.03
N LEU A 114 -23.43 -9.63 34.50
CA LEU A 114 -23.41 -8.30 35.13
C LEU A 114 -24.69 -7.50 34.82
N PRO A 115 -25.17 -6.64 35.74
CA PRO A 115 -26.53 -6.11 35.75
C PRO A 115 -26.71 -4.80 34.98
N SER A 116 -27.85 -4.67 34.32
CA SER A 116 -28.28 -3.51 33.54
C SER A 116 -28.68 -2.34 34.45
N GLY A 117 -27.90 -1.26 34.41
CA GLY A 117 -28.24 0.05 34.97
C GLY A 117 -29.07 0.89 33.99
N SER A 118 -30.17 1.43 34.48
CA SER A 118 -31.15 2.24 33.75
C SER A 118 -30.62 3.63 33.38
N LEU A 119 -30.65 3.97 32.09
CA LEU A 119 -30.46 5.35 31.64
C LEU A 119 -31.80 6.02 31.33
N ARG A 120 -31.94 7.17 31.96
CA ARG A 120 -33.11 8.02 32.11
C ARG A 120 -33.36 8.79 30.80
N ARG A 121 -34.54 8.60 30.25
CA ARG A 121 -35.09 9.32 29.09
C ARG A 121 -35.32 10.79 29.49
N VAL A 122 -34.66 11.74 28.80
CA VAL A 122 -35.00 13.17 28.85
C VAL A 122 -35.63 13.54 27.51
N SER A 123 -36.83 14.10 27.60
CA SER A 123 -37.68 14.49 26.49
C SER A 123 -37.32 15.86 25.92
N ALA A 124 -37.52 15.97 24.61
CA ALA A 124 -38.07 17.09 23.82
C ALA A 124 -37.80 18.54 24.28
N VAL A 125 -37.15 19.31 23.40
CA VAL A 125 -37.40 20.75 23.23
C VAL A 125 -37.65 21.04 21.75
N ASP A 126 -38.61 21.92 21.57
CA ASP A 126 -39.37 22.27 20.38
C ASP A 126 -38.61 22.91 19.22
N GLN A 127 -39.26 22.82 18.06
CA GLN A 127 -38.96 23.48 16.80
C GLN A 127 -39.07 25.01 16.90
N GLN A 128 -38.22 25.73 16.17
CA GLN A 128 -38.67 26.86 15.35
C GLN A 128 -37.88 26.95 14.04
N GLN A 129 -38.64 26.98 12.95
CA GLN A 129 -38.21 27.16 11.57
C GLN A 129 -37.88 28.64 11.28
N GLY A 130 -36.84 28.88 10.49
CA GLY A 130 -36.55 30.15 9.84
C GLY A 130 -35.96 29.92 8.46
N LEU A 131 -36.78 30.13 7.43
CA LEU A 131 -36.44 30.06 6.01
C LEU A 131 -35.44 31.18 5.62
N HIS A 132 -34.24 30.79 5.18
CA HIS A 132 -33.42 31.62 4.30
C HIS A 132 -32.86 30.74 3.17
N SER A 133 -33.55 30.73 2.03
CA SER A 133 -33.06 30.19 0.78
C SER A 133 -32.02 31.15 0.20
N SER A 134 -30.73 30.90 0.44
CA SER A 134 -29.66 31.56 -0.28
C SER A 134 -29.50 30.93 -1.67
N LEU A 135 -29.75 31.74 -2.70
CA LEU A 135 -29.44 31.43 -4.10
C LEU A 135 -27.92 31.23 -4.24
N ARG A 136 -27.46 29.97 -4.24
CA ARG A 136 -26.12 29.63 -4.71
C ARG A 136 -26.13 29.60 -6.24
N PRO A 137 -25.17 30.25 -6.92
CA PRO A 137 -25.04 30.13 -8.37
C PRO A 137 -24.74 28.68 -8.72
N ARG A 138 -25.58 28.05 -9.54
CA ARG A 138 -25.27 26.78 -10.19
C ARG A 138 -24.24 27.07 -11.29
N LEU A 139 -22.96 26.85 -10.98
CA LEU A 139 -21.92 26.66 -12.00
C LEU A 139 -22.28 25.40 -12.79
N ALA A 140 -22.51 25.55 -14.08
CA ALA A 140 -22.71 24.44 -14.99
C ALA A 140 -21.38 23.66 -15.08
N VAL A 141 -21.35 22.48 -14.45
CA VAL A 141 -20.25 21.52 -14.57
C VAL A 141 -20.50 20.76 -15.88
N ASN A 142 -19.69 21.00 -16.89
CA ASN A 142 -19.68 20.17 -18.09
C ASN A 142 -19.07 18.81 -17.73
N ASP A 143 -19.83 17.75 -17.98
CA ASP A 143 -19.65 16.39 -17.44
C ASP A 143 -18.66 15.51 -18.24
N HIS A 144 -17.73 16.12 -18.99
CA HIS A 144 -16.80 15.36 -19.83
C HIS A 144 -15.42 16.01 -19.90
N GLN A 145 -14.62 15.76 -18.85
CA GLN A 145 -13.17 15.55 -18.86
C GLN A 145 -12.82 15.11 -17.44
N ASP A 146 -12.10 14.00 -17.29
CA ASP A 146 -11.69 13.45 -16.00
C ASP A 146 -11.17 14.59 -15.12
N GLY A 147 -11.93 14.94 -14.08
CA GLY A 147 -11.75 16.16 -13.28
C GLY A 147 -10.48 16.18 -12.41
N ARG A 148 -9.45 15.44 -12.82
CA ARG A 148 -8.11 15.39 -12.27
C ARG A 148 -7.35 16.65 -12.64
N LEU A 149 -6.86 17.35 -11.64
CA LEU A 149 -6.07 18.57 -11.77
C LEU A 149 -4.65 18.43 -11.23
N GLY A 150 -4.37 17.33 -10.54
CA GLY A 150 -3.06 17.00 -10.03
C GLY A 150 -3.04 15.66 -9.32
N SER A 151 -1.95 15.37 -8.63
CA SER A 151 -1.83 14.23 -7.75
C SER A 151 -0.79 14.45 -6.65
N ILE A 152 -0.93 13.73 -5.54
CA ILE A 152 0.11 13.67 -4.50
C ILE A 152 1.26 12.81 -5.04
N THR A 153 2.46 13.38 -5.14
CA THR A 153 3.66 12.70 -5.65
C THR A 153 4.73 12.49 -4.58
N GLY A 154 4.49 12.96 -3.36
CA GLY A 154 5.41 12.74 -2.25
C GLY A 154 4.76 12.95 -0.89
N LEU A 155 5.07 12.08 0.07
CA LEU A 155 4.70 12.21 1.47
C LEU A 155 5.92 11.91 2.35
N SER A 156 6.23 12.82 3.27
CA SER A 156 7.27 12.59 4.28
C SER A 156 6.83 11.48 5.26
N PRO A 157 7.75 10.80 5.98
CA PRO A 157 7.38 9.78 6.98
C PRO A 157 6.39 10.28 8.06
N ALA A 158 6.49 11.56 8.43
CA ALA A 158 5.61 12.20 9.40
C ALA A 158 4.26 12.66 8.79
N ALA A 159 4.07 12.56 7.48
CA ALA A 159 2.90 13.06 6.78
C ALA A 159 1.62 12.37 7.27
N SER A 160 0.65 13.17 7.71
CA SER A 160 -0.59 12.66 8.29
C SER A 160 -1.74 13.62 8.07
N ALA A 161 -2.86 13.10 7.57
CA ALA A 161 -4.15 13.78 7.57
C ALA A 161 -5.01 13.29 8.74
N VAL A 162 -4.93 13.97 9.87
CA VAL A 162 -5.76 13.63 11.04
C VAL A 162 -7.17 14.15 10.79
N GLY A 163 -8.18 13.27 10.91
CA GLY A 163 -9.60 13.65 10.82
C GLY A 163 -10.23 13.60 9.43
N LEU A 164 -9.48 13.24 8.38
CA LEU A 164 -10.06 12.98 7.06
C LEU A 164 -10.71 11.60 6.99
N LEU A 165 -11.75 11.48 6.15
CA LEU A 165 -12.44 10.20 5.88
C LEU A 165 -11.56 9.22 5.10
N ARG A 166 -10.59 9.74 4.33
CA ARG A 166 -9.63 8.96 3.55
C ARG A 166 -8.21 9.36 3.95
N PRO A 167 -7.31 8.40 4.27
CA PRO A 167 -5.91 8.71 4.50
C PRO A 167 -5.24 9.13 3.19
N LEU A 168 -4.28 10.06 3.27
CA LEU A 168 -3.47 10.46 2.13
C LEU A 168 -2.55 9.32 1.70
N GLN A 169 -2.43 9.11 0.38
CA GLN A 169 -1.43 8.24 -0.24
C GLN A 169 -0.77 8.93 -1.43
N VAL A 170 0.44 8.47 -1.74
CA VAL A 170 1.09 8.82 -3.00
C VAL A 170 0.29 8.24 -4.16
N GLY A 171 0.13 9.02 -5.23
CA GLY A 171 -0.71 8.69 -6.37
C GLY A 171 -2.17 9.12 -6.23
N ASP A 172 -2.60 9.64 -5.07
CA ASP A 172 -3.94 10.20 -4.93
C ASP A 172 -4.16 11.32 -5.95
N GLU A 173 -5.13 11.10 -6.83
CA GLU A 173 -5.58 12.09 -7.80
C GLU A 173 -6.37 13.18 -7.09
N LEU A 174 -6.06 14.44 -7.41
CA LEU A 174 -6.70 15.59 -6.81
C LEU A 174 -7.63 16.26 -7.80
N ARG A 175 -8.84 16.61 -7.34
CA ARG A 175 -9.89 17.24 -8.16
C ARG A 175 -10.12 18.70 -7.76
N ARG A 176 -10.85 19.42 -8.62
CA ARG A 176 -11.26 20.80 -8.32
C ARG A 176 -12.03 20.87 -7.00
N GLY A 177 -11.59 21.75 -6.11
CA GLY A 177 -12.19 21.98 -4.80
C GLY A 177 -11.90 20.88 -3.78
N GLU A 178 -11.13 19.85 -4.14
CA GLU A 178 -10.67 18.85 -3.19
C GLU A 178 -9.71 19.49 -2.20
N VAL A 179 -9.93 19.21 -0.91
CA VAL A 179 -9.18 19.80 0.19
C VAL A 179 -8.16 18.80 0.70
N VAL A 180 -6.88 19.16 0.65
CA VAL A 180 -5.79 18.41 1.28
C VAL A 180 -5.51 19.05 2.65
N GLN A 181 -5.81 18.31 3.70
CA GLN A 181 -5.51 18.70 5.08
C GLN A 181 -4.31 17.90 5.58
N LEU A 182 -3.24 18.59 5.96
CA LEU A 182 -2.01 18.02 6.45
C LEU A 182 -1.77 18.47 7.89
N ALA A 183 -1.93 17.56 8.84
CA ALA A 183 -1.76 17.84 10.26
C ALA A 183 -0.29 17.78 10.71
N HIS A 184 0.49 16.89 10.10
CA HIS A 184 1.93 16.73 10.36
C HIS A 184 2.67 16.41 9.05
N GLY A 185 3.98 16.69 9.03
CA GLY A 185 4.88 16.36 7.93
C GLY A 185 4.81 17.31 6.74
N VAL A 186 5.27 16.81 5.59
CA VAL A 186 5.34 17.52 4.31
C VAL A 186 4.67 16.66 3.23
N ALA A 187 3.94 17.29 2.33
CA ALA A 187 3.37 16.69 1.13
C ALA A 187 3.87 17.40 -0.13
N ARG A 188 4.10 16.66 -1.20
CA ARG A 188 4.45 17.15 -2.53
C ARG A 188 3.29 16.85 -3.47
N ILE A 189 2.83 17.88 -4.16
CA ILE A 189 1.70 17.84 -5.08
C ILE A 189 2.20 18.26 -6.46
N GLN A 190 1.95 17.41 -7.45
CA GLN A 190 2.19 17.71 -8.85
C GLN A 190 0.87 18.11 -9.50
N LEU A 191 0.77 19.35 -9.99
CA LEU A 191 -0.38 19.78 -10.79
C LEU A 191 -0.23 19.28 -12.23
N LEU A 192 -1.37 19.09 -12.91
CA LEU A 192 -1.43 18.48 -14.23
C LEU A 192 -0.70 19.30 -15.30
N ALA A 193 -0.66 20.63 -15.16
CA ALA A 193 0.03 21.48 -16.12
C ALA A 193 1.56 21.56 -15.90
N GLY A 194 2.10 20.85 -14.91
CA GLY A 194 3.54 20.82 -14.62
C GLY A 194 4.02 21.51 -13.33
N PRO A 195 3.32 22.48 -12.71
CA PRO A 195 3.78 23.03 -11.43
C PRO A 195 3.87 21.99 -10.31
N GLU A 196 4.95 22.03 -9.56
CA GLU A 196 5.13 21.30 -8.31
C GLU A 196 4.86 22.22 -7.13
N VAL A 197 4.13 21.73 -6.13
CA VAL A 197 3.83 22.44 -4.89
C VAL A 197 4.22 21.58 -3.70
N ILE A 198 5.01 22.14 -2.79
CA ILE A 198 5.33 21.54 -1.50
C ILE A 198 4.50 22.21 -0.41
N VAL A 199 3.84 21.40 0.42
CA VAL A 199 2.94 21.83 1.49
C VAL A 199 3.46 21.31 2.82
N GLU A 200 3.74 22.20 3.76
CA GLU A 200 4.22 21.84 5.10
C GLU A 200 3.14 22.01 6.15
N ALA A 201 3.00 20.99 7.00
CA ALA A 201 2.02 20.99 8.08
C ALA A 201 2.36 21.97 9.22
N PRO A 202 1.35 22.47 9.96
CA PRO A 202 -0.08 22.29 9.71
C PRO A 202 -0.54 23.11 8.49
N ALA A 203 -1.27 22.47 7.57
CA ALA A 203 -1.72 23.11 6.35
C ALA A 203 -3.07 22.60 5.86
N GLU A 204 -3.78 23.47 5.16
CA GLU A 204 -5.01 23.16 4.43
C GLU A 204 -4.99 23.88 3.09
N VAL A 205 -4.98 23.10 2.01
CA VAL A 205 -4.95 23.61 0.64
C VAL A 205 -6.07 22.99 -0.19
N SER A 206 -6.49 23.65 -1.25
CA SER A 206 -7.45 23.11 -2.21
C SER A 206 -6.99 23.29 -3.65
N ILE A 207 -7.26 22.34 -4.52
CA ILE A 207 -6.90 22.46 -5.93
C ILE A 207 -7.95 23.29 -6.67
N VAL A 208 -7.53 24.33 -7.39
CA VAL A 208 -8.43 25.27 -8.09
C VAL A 208 -8.55 24.89 -9.57
N ASP A 209 -7.40 24.78 -10.22
CA ASP A 209 -7.22 24.39 -11.61
C ASP A 209 -5.89 23.63 -11.79
N ASP A 210 -5.48 23.40 -13.03
CA ASP A 210 -4.25 22.69 -13.41
C ASP A 210 -2.96 23.51 -13.18
N HIS A 211 -3.10 24.80 -12.86
CA HIS A 211 -2.00 25.72 -12.58
C HIS A 211 -2.02 26.29 -11.16
N GLY A 212 -3.07 26.06 -10.39
CA GLY A 212 -3.32 26.83 -9.19
C GLY A 212 -3.90 26.05 -8.01
N ILE A 213 -3.44 26.45 -6.83
CA ILE A 213 -3.98 26.00 -5.56
C ILE A 213 -4.48 27.18 -4.75
N TYR A 214 -5.45 26.92 -3.88
CA TYR A 214 -5.92 27.84 -2.86
C TYR A 214 -5.35 27.41 -1.51
N VAL A 215 -4.61 28.29 -0.85
CA VAL A 215 -3.99 28.07 0.46
C VAL A 215 -4.89 28.69 1.50
N HIS A 216 -5.60 27.86 2.27
CA HIS A 216 -6.43 28.32 3.39
C HIS A 216 -5.56 28.69 4.57
N GLN A 217 -4.58 27.84 4.87
CA GLN A 217 -3.57 28.03 5.91
C GLN A 217 -2.37 27.11 5.65
N GLY A 218 -1.22 27.47 6.23
CA GLY A 218 0.01 26.70 6.20
C GLY A 218 1.13 27.39 5.40
N ARG A 219 2.21 26.64 5.20
CA ARG A 219 3.38 27.09 4.46
C ARG A 219 3.46 26.30 3.16
N VAL A 220 3.54 27.01 2.04
CA VAL A 220 3.66 26.40 0.73
C VAL A 220 4.81 27.00 -0.06
N SER A 221 5.49 26.17 -0.83
CA SER A 221 6.38 26.60 -1.90
C SER A 221 5.89 26.01 -3.21
N ALA A 222 6.13 26.71 -4.31
CA ALA A 222 5.75 26.26 -5.63
C ALA A 222 6.80 26.60 -6.66
N THR A 223 7.06 25.64 -7.54
CA THR A 223 8.03 25.71 -8.63
C THR A 223 7.33 25.35 -9.94
N ALA A 224 7.46 26.18 -10.96
CA ALA A 224 6.87 25.91 -12.27
C ALA A 224 7.81 26.30 -13.42
N GLU A 225 7.85 25.47 -14.47
CA GLU A 225 8.35 25.79 -15.81
C GLU A 225 7.18 26.23 -16.70
N GLY A 226 6.45 27.23 -16.21
CA GLY A 226 5.23 27.75 -16.81
C GLY A 226 4.44 28.51 -15.78
N ARG A 227 3.12 28.63 -15.99
CA ARG A 227 2.25 29.39 -15.11
C ARG A 227 1.96 28.62 -13.81
N ILE A 228 2.03 29.34 -12.69
CA ILE A 228 1.57 28.92 -11.36
C ILE A 228 0.73 30.01 -10.70
N THR A 229 -0.25 29.62 -9.90
CA THR A 229 -1.06 30.56 -9.12
C THR A 229 -1.30 30.05 -7.69
N LEU A 230 -0.79 30.76 -6.69
CA LEU A 230 -1.10 30.53 -5.27
C LEU A 230 -2.18 31.52 -4.84
N GLN A 231 -3.41 31.06 -4.69
CA GLN A 231 -4.53 31.87 -4.23
C GLN A 231 -4.67 31.78 -2.70
N THR A 232 -5.05 32.88 -2.08
CA THR A 232 -5.33 32.96 -0.65
C THR A 232 -6.59 33.80 -0.43
N ALA A 233 -7.03 33.97 0.81
CA ALA A 233 -8.13 34.89 1.11
C ALA A 233 -7.79 36.37 0.84
N LEU A 234 -6.51 36.74 0.78
CA LEU A 234 -6.07 38.14 0.64
C LEU A 234 -5.71 38.49 -0.80
N ALA A 235 -4.98 37.59 -1.46
CA ALA A 235 -4.35 37.83 -2.75
C ALA A 235 -4.11 36.53 -3.53
N ALA A 236 -3.90 36.67 -4.83
CA ALA A 236 -3.33 35.66 -5.71
C ALA A 236 -1.87 36.01 -6.00
N VAL A 237 -0.97 35.03 -5.89
CA VAL A 237 0.42 35.13 -6.32
C VAL A 237 0.52 34.42 -7.66
N GLU A 238 0.74 35.17 -8.72
CA GLU A 238 0.85 34.69 -10.10
C GLU A 238 2.30 34.73 -10.54
N GLY A 239 2.80 33.62 -11.08
CA GLY A 239 4.16 33.55 -11.60
C GLY A 239 4.21 32.73 -12.89
N GLU A 240 5.22 33.02 -13.72
CA GLU A 240 5.56 32.25 -14.92
C GLU A 240 7.06 31.94 -14.85
N ASP A 241 7.44 30.68 -15.06
CA ASP A 241 8.83 30.20 -14.94
C ASP A 241 9.49 30.54 -13.58
N SER A 242 8.67 30.57 -12.53
CA SER A 242 9.03 31.11 -11.21
C SER A 242 9.11 30.03 -10.11
N GLU A 243 9.86 30.34 -9.05
CA GLU A 243 9.82 29.64 -7.76
C GLU A 243 9.41 30.65 -6.68
N CYS A 244 8.35 30.36 -5.93
CA CYS A 244 7.85 31.26 -4.89
C CYS A 244 7.36 30.49 -3.67
N SER A 245 7.18 31.20 -2.56
CA SER A 245 6.55 30.65 -1.36
C SER A 245 5.55 31.61 -0.75
N ALA A 246 4.54 31.04 -0.10
CA ALA A 246 3.56 31.78 0.69
C ALA A 246 3.40 31.16 2.08
N VAL A 247 3.33 32.02 3.10
CA VAL A 247 2.96 31.65 4.47
C VAL A 247 1.61 32.28 4.79
N VAL A 248 0.62 31.43 5.06
CA VAL A 248 -0.75 31.83 5.38
C VAL A 248 -1.08 31.33 6.77
N GLU A 249 -1.09 32.22 7.75
CA GLU A 249 -1.49 31.90 9.11
C GLU A 249 -2.73 32.71 9.50
N PRO A 250 -3.67 32.14 10.27
CA PRO A 250 -4.82 32.89 10.78
C PRO A 250 -4.37 34.14 11.55
N ASP A 251 -5.01 35.27 11.27
CA ASP A 251 -4.76 36.57 11.92
C ASP A 251 -3.33 37.14 11.73
N GLN A 252 -2.52 36.55 10.85
CA GLN A 252 -1.20 37.05 10.47
C GLN A 252 -1.21 37.66 9.07
N PRO A 253 -0.25 38.54 8.74
CA PRO A 253 -0.05 38.97 7.37
C PRO A 253 0.26 37.78 6.46
N LEU A 254 -0.23 37.85 5.22
CA LEU A 254 0.26 36.97 4.17
C LEU A 254 1.72 37.33 3.88
N GLN A 255 2.63 36.38 4.01
CA GLN A 255 4.02 36.54 3.61
C GLN A 255 4.21 35.86 2.26
N VAL A 256 4.77 36.58 1.29
CA VAL A 256 5.10 36.05 -0.04
C VAL A 256 6.57 36.30 -0.30
N PHE A 257 7.26 35.32 -0.87
CA PHE A 257 8.66 35.44 -1.26
C PHE A 257 8.88 34.86 -2.65
N CYS A 258 9.63 35.58 -3.48
CA CYS A 258 10.05 35.12 -4.80
C CYS A 258 11.49 34.59 -4.72
N HIS A 259 11.70 33.31 -4.95
CA HIS A 259 13.03 32.69 -4.94
C HIS A 259 13.70 32.78 -6.31
N ARG A 260 12.91 32.61 -7.38
CA ARG A 260 13.38 32.64 -8.76
C ARG A 260 12.29 33.21 -9.69
N GLY A 261 12.71 33.91 -10.73
CA GLY A 261 11.81 34.53 -11.71
C GLY A 261 11.16 35.79 -11.14
N ASP A 262 10.04 36.18 -11.74
CA ASP A 262 9.24 37.31 -11.30
C ASP A 262 7.82 36.83 -10.95
N ILE A 263 7.26 37.35 -9.86
CA ILE A 263 5.88 37.06 -9.45
C ILE A 263 5.09 38.35 -9.26
N ARG A 264 3.79 38.26 -9.52
CA ARG A 264 2.82 39.35 -9.37
C ARG A 264 1.84 38.98 -8.27
N VAL A 265 1.72 39.83 -7.27
CA VAL A 265 0.75 39.68 -6.19
C VAL A 265 -0.46 40.54 -6.50
N VAL A 266 -1.62 39.92 -6.69
CA VAL A 266 -2.86 40.53 -7.15
C VAL A 266 -3.92 40.44 -6.06
N SER A 267 -4.63 41.53 -5.78
CA SER A 267 -5.68 41.54 -4.75
C SER A 267 -6.92 40.78 -5.17
N LEU A 268 -7.52 40.03 -4.23
CA LEU A 268 -8.77 39.29 -4.44
C LEU A 268 -9.97 39.89 -3.67
N ARG A 269 -9.99 41.22 -3.46
CA ARG A 269 -11.06 41.88 -2.70
C ARG A 269 -12.46 41.54 -3.24
N PRO A 270 -13.37 41.06 -2.39
CA PRO A 270 -14.78 40.97 -2.75
C PRO A 270 -15.32 42.38 -3.07
N GLY A 271 -15.78 42.59 -4.30
CA GLY A 271 -16.42 43.84 -4.74
C GLY A 271 -15.57 44.75 -5.62
N GLU A 272 -14.27 44.49 -5.78
CA GLU A 272 -13.48 45.16 -6.81
C GLU A 272 -13.80 44.55 -8.19
N SER A 273 -14.14 45.41 -9.15
CA SER A 273 -14.52 44.98 -10.50
C SER A 273 -13.34 44.46 -11.32
N ARG A 274 -12.12 44.77 -10.88
CA ARG A 274 -10.86 44.38 -11.54
C ARG A 274 -9.81 44.03 -10.48
N PRO A 275 -9.09 42.90 -10.64
CA PRO A 275 -7.95 42.59 -9.79
C PRO A 275 -6.89 43.69 -9.91
N ALA A 276 -6.47 44.26 -8.78
CA ALA A 276 -5.40 45.25 -8.73
C ALA A 276 -4.06 44.57 -8.37
N VAL A 277 -3.00 44.88 -9.11
CA VAL A 277 -1.64 44.42 -8.79
C VAL A 277 -1.17 45.18 -7.54
N LEU A 278 -0.93 44.46 -6.47
CA LEU A 278 -0.44 45.00 -5.20
C LEU A 278 1.06 45.23 -5.26
N ARG A 279 1.81 44.27 -5.80
CA ARG A 279 3.27 44.32 -5.94
C ARG A 279 3.77 43.32 -6.98
N GLU A 280 4.86 43.67 -7.64
CA GLU A 280 5.68 42.73 -8.41
C GLU A 280 6.95 42.46 -7.58
N LEU A 281 7.34 41.20 -7.45
CA LEU A 281 8.49 40.76 -6.68
C LEU A 281 9.46 40.05 -7.62
N GLY A 282 10.69 40.55 -7.68
CA GLY A 282 11.78 39.91 -8.40
C GLY A 282 12.50 38.86 -7.55
N PRO A 283 13.56 38.23 -8.08
CA PRO A 283 14.29 37.20 -7.37
C PRO A 283 14.84 37.68 -6.02
N SER A 284 14.67 36.86 -4.99
CA SER A 284 15.07 37.12 -3.60
C SER A 284 14.34 38.28 -2.91
N GLU A 285 13.22 38.74 -3.46
CA GLU A 285 12.37 39.74 -2.82
C GLU A 285 11.20 39.09 -2.07
N GLY A 286 10.93 39.60 -0.86
CA GLY A 286 9.79 39.22 -0.04
C GLY A 286 8.90 40.39 0.31
N ALA A 287 7.61 40.13 0.51
CA ALA A 287 6.67 41.10 1.03
C ALA A 287 5.59 40.51 1.94
N GLU A 288 5.19 41.30 2.94
CA GLU A 288 4.02 41.06 3.78
C GLU A 288 2.83 41.88 3.31
N PHE A 289 1.63 41.28 3.35
CA PHE A 289 0.38 41.90 2.95
C PHE A 289 -0.64 41.87 4.08
N TYR A 290 -1.21 43.03 4.40
CA TYR A 290 -2.18 43.22 5.47
C TYR A 290 -3.52 43.76 4.94
N TRP A 291 -4.62 43.33 5.58
CA TRP A 291 -5.87 44.08 5.54
C TRP A 291 -5.81 45.25 6.53
N ALA A 292 -5.90 46.48 6.04
CA ALA A 292 -6.17 47.60 6.93
C ALA A 292 -7.61 47.46 7.50
N PRO A 293 -7.84 47.72 8.80
CA PRO A 293 -9.17 47.67 9.40
C PRO A 293 -10.16 48.68 8.79
N ASP A 294 -9.66 49.72 8.11
CA ASP A 294 -10.47 50.68 7.37
C ASP A 294 -10.92 50.17 5.97
N ALA A 295 -10.59 48.92 5.63
CA ALA A 295 -10.92 48.21 4.40
C ALA A 295 -10.47 48.90 3.09
N SER A 296 -9.76 50.02 3.17
CA SER A 296 -9.49 50.87 2.00
C SER A 296 -8.10 50.65 1.41
N SER A 297 -7.11 50.26 2.22
CA SER A 297 -5.71 50.13 1.77
C SER A 297 -5.06 48.81 2.17
N SER A 298 -4.14 48.32 1.35
CA SER A 298 -3.23 47.23 1.67
C SER A 298 -1.88 47.84 2.04
N LYS A 299 -1.31 47.45 3.18
CA LYS A 299 0.08 47.80 3.51
C LYS A 299 1.01 46.71 3.00
N VAL A 300 2.09 47.10 2.34
CA VAL A 300 3.13 46.19 1.88
C VAL A 300 4.44 46.52 2.58
N VAL A 301 5.07 45.53 3.20
CA VAL A 301 6.36 45.67 3.89
C VAL A 301 7.34 44.67 3.28
N SER A 302 8.53 45.11 2.90
CA SER A 302 9.58 44.19 2.44
C SER A 302 10.09 43.34 3.59
N ILE A 303 10.30 42.05 3.37
CA ILE A 303 10.78 41.10 4.38
C ILE A 303 12.03 40.38 3.91
N GLU A 304 12.81 39.87 4.87
CA GLU A 304 13.88 38.91 4.62
C GLU A 304 13.29 37.52 4.33
N HIS A 305 14.12 36.65 3.75
CA HIS A 305 13.73 35.30 3.35
C HIS A 305 13.27 34.46 4.57
N PRO A 306 12.10 33.79 4.50
CA PRO A 306 11.69 32.84 5.53
C PRO A 306 12.56 31.59 5.44
N GLY A 307 13.66 31.56 6.20
CA GLY A 307 14.74 30.57 6.06
C GLY A 307 14.38 29.11 6.32
N ASP A 308 13.21 28.84 6.89
CA ASP A 308 12.83 27.49 7.33
C ASP A 308 11.84 26.78 6.40
N ILE A 309 11.36 27.43 5.33
CA ILE A 309 10.38 26.80 4.43
C ILE A 309 11.06 25.76 3.52
N VAL A 310 10.42 24.60 3.35
CA VAL A 310 10.84 23.58 2.41
C VAL A 310 10.49 24.03 0.99
N ARG A 311 11.50 24.10 0.13
CA ARG A 311 11.41 24.56 -1.27
C ARG A 311 11.60 23.46 -2.28
N ASP A 312 12.37 22.45 -1.89
CA ASP A 312 12.70 21.32 -2.75
C ASP A 312 12.56 20.02 -1.96
N TRP A 313 12.08 18.96 -2.63
CA TRP A 313 11.89 17.67 -1.99
C TRP A 313 13.19 17.06 -1.44
N SER A 314 14.34 17.39 -2.02
CA SER A 314 15.66 16.99 -1.50
C SER A 314 15.87 17.43 -0.05
N GLN A 315 15.35 18.60 0.35
CA GLN A 315 15.45 19.07 1.73
C GLN A 315 14.64 18.20 2.70
N VAL A 316 13.59 17.53 2.22
CA VAL A 316 12.84 16.55 2.99
C VAL A 316 13.64 15.25 3.11
N THR A 317 14.20 14.77 1.98
CA THR A 317 14.98 13.51 1.96
C THR A 317 16.30 13.62 2.72
N ASP A 318 16.92 14.80 2.77
CA ASP A 318 18.15 15.07 3.54
C ASP A 318 17.92 14.92 5.06
N ARG A 319 16.66 15.05 5.51
CA ARG A 319 16.24 14.87 6.90
C ARG A 319 15.90 13.41 7.21
N PHE A 320 15.91 12.51 6.22
CA PHE A 320 15.67 11.10 6.44
C PHE A 320 16.77 10.47 7.27
N HIS A 321 16.46 9.35 7.92
CA HIS A 321 17.45 8.63 8.71
C HIS A 321 18.61 8.16 7.80
N PRO A 322 19.88 8.13 8.27
CA PRO A 322 21.00 7.70 7.44
C PRO A 322 20.83 6.32 6.78
N TYR A 323 20.10 5.41 7.42
CA TYR A 323 19.72 4.13 6.81
C TYR A 323 18.77 4.29 5.61
N GLU A 324 17.74 5.15 5.74
CA GLU A 324 16.78 5.43 4.66
C GLU A 324 17.48 6.03 3.46
N GLN A 325 18.42 6.95 3.70
CA GLN A 325 19.21 7.58 2.64
C GLN A 325 20.05 6.55 1.87
N VAL A 326 20.63 5.56 2.57
CA VAL A 326 21.44 4.51 1.92
C VAL A 326 20.55 3.58 1.11
N VAL A 327 19.45 3.09 1.69
CA VAL A 327 18.48 2.22 0.98
C VAL A 327 17.90 2.94 -0.23
N LEU A 328 17.41 4.18 -0.09
CA LEU A 328 16.87 4.95 -1.21
C LEU A 328 17.94 5.33 -2.23
N GLY A 329 19.20 5.46 -1.81
CA GLY A 329 20.35 5.66 -2.69
C GLY A 329 20.56 4.49 -3.66
N ASP A 330 20.24 3.28 -3.22
CA ASP A 330 20.21 2.06 -4.03
C ASP A 330 18.88 1.87 -4.79
N ARG A 331 18.00 2.87 -4.82
CA ARG A 331 16.82 2.93 -5.70
C ARG A 331 15.95 1.65 -5.72
N PRO A 332 15.41 1.22 -4.58
CA PRO A 332 14.45 0.13 -4.56
C PRO A 332 13.20 0.49 -5.36
N VAL A 333 12.49 -0.53 -5.84
CA VAL A 333 11.16 -0.39 -6.43
C VAL A 333 10.15 0.04 -5.37
N ALA A 334 10.26 -0.51 -4.16
CA ALA A 334 9.43 -0.15 -3.02
C ALA A 334 10.22 -0.24 -1.71
N TYR A 335 9.96 0.69 -0.78
CA TYR A 335 10.63 0.72 0.51
C TYR A 335 9.68 1.17 1.63
N TRP A 336 9.37 0.25 2.54
CA TRP A 336 8.53 0.50 3.71
C TRP A 336 9.36 0.52 4.98
N PRO A 337 9.63 1.69 5.57
CA PRO A 337 10.33 1.78 6.86
C PRO A 337 9.47 1.24 8.02
N LEU A 338 8.16 1.11 7.82
CA LEU A 338 7.15 0.68 8.80
C LEU A 338 7.05 1.60 10.03
N MET A 339 7.24 2.90 9.82
CA MET A 339 7.06 3.92 10.86
C MET A 339 5.58 4.23 11.10
N HIS A 340 5.17 4.32 12.36
CA HIS A 340 3.84 4.81 12.76
C HIS A 340 2.66 4.06 12.11
N VAL A 341 2.81 2.75 11.91
CA VAL A 341 1.75 1.88 11.39
C VAL A 341 0.59 1.85 12.35
N ARG A 342 -0.61 2.16 11.85
CA ARG A 342 -1.83 2.27 12.64
C ARG A 342 -3.06 2.04 11.80
N ARG A 343 -4.16 1.71 12.46
CA ARG A 343 -5.45 1.50 11.80
C ARG A 343 -5.89 2.78 11.08
N ASN A 344 -6.38 2.64 9.85
CA ASN A 344 -6.89 3.73 9.00
C ASN A 344 -5.84 4.76 8.54
N ARG A 345 -4.54 4.45 8.65
CA ARG A 345 -3.47 5.21 7.97
C ARG A 345 -2.82 4.31 6.94
N ARG A 346 -2.41 4.91 5.82
CA ARG A 346 -1.52 4.25 4.86
C ARG A 346 -0.14 4.07 5.48
N VAL A 347 0.46 2.93 5.23
CA VAL A 347 1.87 2.62 5.51
C VAL A 347 2.67 3.12 4.31
N LEU A 348 3.44 4.18 4.49
CA LEU A 348 4.07 4.85 3.37
C LEU A 348 5.19 4.00 2.73
N ASP A 349 5.20 4.00 1.41
CA ASP A 349 6.33 3.61 0.56
C ASP A 349 7.21 4.85 0.31
N LEU A 350 8.40 4.88 0.89
CA LEU A 350 9.29 6.03 0.84
C LEU A 350 9.94 6.23 -0.53
N THR A 351 9.86 5.27 -1.46
CA THR A 351 10.27 5.49 -2.86
C THR A 351 9.37 6.48 -3.59
N GLN A 352 8.17 6.73 -3.04
CA GLN A 352 7.13 7.55 -3.66
C GLN A 352 6.61 6.98 -4.99
N HIS A 353 6.76 5.67 -5.23
CA HIS A 353 6.23 5.01 -6.43
C HIS A 353 4.76 4.59 -6.30
N GLY A 354 4.12 4.87 -5.15
CA GLY A 354 2.70 4.60 -4.93
C GLY A 354 2.40 3.19 -4.42
N PHE A 355 3.39 2.47 -3.89
CA PHE A 355 3.17 1.16 -3.27
C PHE A 355 2.83 1.27 -1.78
N ASP A 356 2.13 2.34 -1.38
CA ASP A 356 1.67 2.51 -0.01
C ASP A 356 0.85 1.29 0.43
N GLY A 357 1.00 0.89 1.69
CA GLY A 357 0.36 -0.27 2.31
C GLY A 357 -0.90 0.05 3.11
N GLN A 358 -1.87 -0.87 3.11
CA GLN A 358 -2.99 -0.87 4.03
C GLN A 358 -2.67 -1.76 5.23
N SER A 359 -2.88 -1.25 6.44
CA SER A 359 -2.79 -2.03 7.67
C SER A 359 -4.05 -2.92 7.83
N VAL A 360 -3.91 -4.25 7.82
CA VAL A 360 -5.01 -5.21 7.99
C VAL A 360 -4.87 -5.95 9.32
N GLY A 361 -5.99 -6.20 10.00
CA GLY A 361 -6.04 -6.85 11.32
C GLY A 361 -6.17 -5.87 12.48
N ALA A 362 -5.80 -6.31 13.68
CA ALA A 362 -6.05 -5.60 14.95
C ALA A 362 -5.01 -4.49 15.25
N TRP A 363 -4.69 -3.64 14.27
CA TRP A 363 -3.79 -2.51 14.49
C TRP A 363 -4.39 -1.51 15.50
N PRO A 364 -3.56 -0.88 16.35
CA PRO A 364 -4.03 0.15 17.26
C PRO A 364 -4.69 1.28 16.48
N SER A 365 -5.89 1.68 16.89
CA SER A 365 -6.46 2.99 16.57
C SER A 365 -5.75 4.04 17.43
N GLU A 366 -5.45 5.23 16.87
CA GLU A 366 -4.66 6.27 17.54
C GLU A 366 -4.92 6.43 19.05
N SER A 367 -3.83 6.53 19.84
CA SER A 367 -3.85 7.20 21.14
C SER A 367 -3.12 8.54 21.02
N LYS A 368 -3.74 9.61 21.52
CA LYS A 368 -3.15 10.94 21.59
C LYS A 368 -1.85 10.88 22.41
N ALA A 369 -0.77 11.43 21.85
CA ALA A 369 0.53 11.75 22.49
C ALA A 369 1.65 10.69 22.53
N VAL A 370 1.49 9.46 22.04
CA VAL A 370 2.60 8.47 21.93
C VAL A 370 3.30 8.50 20.55
N ALA A 371 2.75 9.27 19.60
CA ALA A 371 3.04 9.17 18.16
C ALA A 371 4.40 9.71 17.67
N LEU A 372 5.23 10.33 18.51
CA LEU A 372 6.54 10.89 18.11
C LEU A 372 7.73 10.18 18.76
N THR A 373 7.49 9.19 19.62
CA THR A 373 8.54 8.45 20.35
C THR A 373 8.58 6.96 19.99
N GLN A 374 7.76 6.51 19.03
CA GLN A 374 7.80 5.11 18.60
C GLN A 374 9.14 4.83 17.92
N GLU A 375 9.86 3.85 18.46
CA GLU A 375 11.09 3.31 17.87
C GLU A 375 10.81 2.77 16.47
N ARG A 376 11.87 2.72 15.66
CA ARG A 376 11.78 2.40 14.23
C ARG A 376 11.22 1.00 14.00
N GLY A 377 10.06 0.90 13.35
CA GLY A 377 9.41 -0.37 13.01
C GLY A 377 7.95 -0.49 13.47
N ALA A 378 7.35 -1.64 13.15
CA ALA A 378 5.98 -1.99 13.51
C ALA A 378 5.92 -3.35 14.20
N TYR A 379 5.12 -3.42 15.26
CA TYR A 379 4.83 -4.67 15.97
C TYR A 379 3.66 -5.40 15.32
N PHE A 380 3.85 -6.69 15.06
CA PHE A 380 2.87 -7.62 14.53
C PHE A 380 2.49 -8.62 15.63
N ASP A 381 1.20 -8.77 15.90
CA ASP A 381 0.68 -9.59 17.01
C ASP A 381 0.36 -11.03 16.60
N GLY A 382 0.74 -11.46 15.39
CA GLY A 382 0.32 -12.73 14.79
C GLY A 382 -1.13 -12.72 14.28
N GLY A 383 -1.81 -11.58 14.31
CA GLY A 383 -3.18 -11.35 13.82
C GLY A 383 -3.29 -10.18 12.83
N CYS A 384 -2.18 -9.50 12.52
CA CYS A 384 -2.14 -8.34 11.65
C CYS A 384 -1.06 -8.48 10.56
N TYR A 385 -1.24 -7.73 9.47
CA TYR A 385 -0.29 -7.64 8.35
C TYR A 385 -0.50 -6.33 7.59
N ILE A 386 0.35 -6.09 6.59
CA ILE A 386 0.26 -4.94 5.70
C ILE A 386 0.17 -5.42 4.25
N GLU A 387 -0.73 -4.83 3.48
CA GLU A 387 -0.97 -5.17 2.08
C GLU A 387 -0.86 -3.90 1.22
N PRO A 388 0.19 -3.75 0.39
CA PRO A 388 0.27 -2.70 -0.64
C PRO A 388 -0.94 -2.71 -1.57
N ASP A 389 -1.44 -1.51 -1.92
CA ASP A 389 -2.60 -1.37 -2.84
C ASP A 389 -2.33 -1.98 -4.20
N THR A 390 -1.08 -1.90 -4.64
CA THR A 390 -0.59 -2.51 -5.88
C THR A 390 0.67 -3.29 -5.56
N LYS A 391 0.81 -4.44 -6.19
CA LYS A 391 2.03 -5.23 -6.10
C LYS A 391 3.19 -4.49 -6.81
N PRO A 392 4.33 -4.24 -6.14
CA PRO A 392 5.51 -3.77 -6.83
C PRO A 392 5.98 -4.82 -7.85
N ARG A 393 6.27 -4.36 -9.05
CA ARG A 393 6.66 -5.23 -10.16
C ARG A 393 8.14 -5.60 -10.04
N VAL A 394 8.44 -6.86 -10.31
CA VAL A 394 9.81 -7.37 -10.33
C VAL A 394 10.03 -8.06 -11.66
N ASP A 395 11.07 -7.64 -12.38
CA ASP A 395 11.50 -8.32 -13.60
C ASP A 395 12.49 -9.44 -13.26
N LEU A 396 12.00 -10.67 -13.21
CA LEU A 396 12.82 -11.84 -12.92
C LEU A 396 13.92 -12.08 -13.96
N THR A 397 13.86 -11.47 -15.14
CA THR A 397 14.93 -11.57 -16.15
C THR A 397 16.13 -10.68 -15.83
N ASN A 398 15.97 -9.68 -14.96
CA ASN A 398 17.06 -8.87 -14.41
C ASN A 398 17.50 -9.38 -13.03
N GLY A 399 16.65 -10.15 -12.35
CA GLY A 399 16.85 -10.59 -10.98
C GLY A 399 16.19 -9.66 -9.97
N PHE A 400 16.38 -9.90 -8.68
CA PHE A 400 15.83 -9.05 -7.63
C PHE A 400 16.54 -9.25 -6.30
N THR A 401 16.29 -8.32 -5.38
CA THR A 401 16.61 -8.47 -3.97
C THR A 401 15.41 -8.04 -3.12
N ILE A 402 15.11 -8.82 -2.08
CA ILE A 402 14.20 -8.44 -1.00
C ILE A 402 15.01 -8.44 0.30
N GLU A 403 14.90 -7.39 1.09
CA GLU A 403 15.54 -7.31 2.40
C GLU A 403 14.62 -6.70 3.44
N GLY A 404 14.98 -6.87 4.71
CA GLY A 404 14.31 -6.25 5.82
C GLY A 404 15.00 -6.53 7.14
N TRP A 405 14.50 -5.89 8.19
CA TRP A 405 14.88 -6.18 9.56
C TRP A 405 13.70 -6.86 10.27
N ALA A 406 14.01 -7.91 11.00
CA ALA A 406 13.02 -8.70 11.72
C ALA A 406 13.50 -9.01 13.14
N ASN A 407 12.61 -8.83 14.11
CA ASN A 407 12.76 -9.26 15.50
C ASN A 407 11.62 -10.23 15.82
N VAL A 408 11.87 -11.52 15.66
CA VAL A 408 10.83 -12.56 15.78
C VAL A 408 10.58 -12.90 17.25
N THR A 409 9.33 -12.85 17.68
CA THR A 409 8.93 -13.16 19.06
C THR A 409 7.91 -14.30 19.16
N GLY A 410 7.29 -14.72 18.05
CA GLY A 410 6.36 -15.85 18.00
C GLY A 410 7.01 -17.21 18.27
N GLY A 411 6.26 -18.30 18.08
CA GLY A 411 6.75 -19.67 18.23
C GLY A 411 7.47 -20.22 16.97
N PRO A 412 7.95 -21.48 17.01
CA PRO A 412 8.52 -22.21 15.88
C PRO A 412 7.42 -22.62 14.89
N GLU A 413 6.88 -21.62 14.22
CA GLU A 413 5.90 -21.68 13.16
C GLU A 413 6.35 -20.78 12.02
N TYR A 414 5.87 -21.05 10.80
CA TYR A 414 6.22 -20.20 9.67
C TYR A 414 5.65 -18.80 9.88
N GLN A 415 6.51 -17.80 9.80
CA GLN A 415 6.19 -16.39 10.00
C GLN A 415 6.80 -15.58 8.86
N SER A 416 5.95 -14.98 8.02
CA SER A 416 6.38 -14.30 6.80
C SER A 416 6.88 -12.88 7.09
N VAL A 417 8.08 -12.55 6.64
CA VAL A 417 8.58 -11.17 6.64
C VAL A 417 7.96 -10.41 5.46
N PHE A 418 8.16 -10.94 4.25
CA PHE A 418 7.61 -10.40 3.01
C PHE A 418 7.20 -11.54 2.07
N THR A 419 6.10 -11.35 1.36
CA THR A 419 5.62 -12.29 0.36
C THR A 419 5.18 -11.57 -0.91
N SER A 420 5.39 -12.23 -2.04
CA SER A 420 4.70 -11.94 -3.30
C SER A 420 4.51 -13.27 -4.00
N ARG A 421 3.38 -13.94 -3.71
CA ARG A 421 3.22 -15.35 -4.05
C ARG A 421 1.77 -15.74 -4.36
N TRP A 422 1.61 -16.86 -5.04
CA TRP A 422 0.32 -17.49 -5.29
C TRP A 422 0.43 -19.02 -5.31
N VAL A 423 -0.67 -19.71 -4.97
CA VAL A 423 -0.75 -21.18 -5.04
C VAL A 423 -2.05 -21.56 -5.74
N LEU A 424 -1.96 -22.33 -6.82
CA LEU A 424 -3.10 -22.97 -7.47
C LEU A 424 -3.22 -24.42 -6.99
N GLY A 425 -4.44 -24.90 -6.77
CA GLY A 425 -4.68 -26.30 -6.40
C GLY A 425 -3.97 -26.74 -5.11
N ALA A 426 -3.89 -25.85 -4.11
CA ALA A 426 -3.19 -26.10 -2.85
C ALA A 426 -3.60 -27.46 -2.22
N GLY A 427 -2.62 -28.26 -1.80
CA GLY A 427 -2.86 -29.56 -1.18
C GLY A 427 -3.32 -30.67 -2.13
N THR A 428 -3.23 -30.47 -3.45
CA THR A 428 -3.57 -31.47 -4.46
C THR A 428 -2.35 -31.91 -5.26
N SER A 429 -2.47 -33.01 -6.02
CA SER A 429 -1.41 -33.45 -6.96
C SER A 429 -1.19 -32.48 -8.14
N THR A 430 -2.05 -31.47 -8.27
CA THR A 430 -2.06 -30.49 -9.35
C THR A 430 -1.59 -29.13 -8.85
N GLN A 431 -0.97 -29.08 -7.66
CA GLN A 431 -0.54 -27.83 -7.04
C GLN A 431 0.49 -27.12 -7.92
N GLN A 432 0.39 -25.79 -8.01
CA GLN A 432 1.40 -24.93 -8.63
C GLN A 432 1.72 -23.77 -7.69
N CYS A 433 2.99 -23.61 -7.36
CA CYS A 433 3.48 -22.51 -6.54
C CYS A 433 4.13 -21.44 -7.41
N PHE A 434 3.80 -20.16 -7.19
CA PHE A 434 4.28 -19.01 -7.95
C PHE A 434 4.83 -17.92 -7.03
N GLY A 435 5.85 -17.20 -7.49
CA GLY A 435 6.42 -16.08 -6.76
C GLY A 435 7.38 -16.52 -5.65
N PHE A 436 7.48 -15.74 -4.57
CA PHE A 436 8.45 -15.95 -3.50
C PHE A 436 7.99 -15.45 -2.13
N THR A 437 8.66 -15.93 -1.08
CA THR A 437 8.46 -15.51 0.31
C THR A 437 9.74 -15.59 1.11
N LEU A 438 9.97 -14.60 1.97
CA LEU A 438 11.02 -14.59 2.98
C LEU A 438 10.42 -14.91 4.37
N TYR A 439 10.95 -15.93 5.03
CA TYR A 439 10.38 -16.52 6.25
C TYR A 439 11.36 -16.56 7.41
N ALA A 440 10.81 -16.35 8.61
CA ALA A 440 11.24 -17.10 9.79
C ALA A 440 10.56 -18.47 9.75
N GLY A 441 11.35 -19.53 9.53
CA GLY A 441 10.89 -20.90 9.37
C GLY A 441 10.40 -21.54 10.66
N ALA A 442 9.53 -22.55 10.54
CA ALA A 442 9.04 -23.33 11.67
C ALA A 442 10.13 -24.19 12.35
N ASP A 443 11.31 -24.29 11.73
CA ASP A 443 12.51 -24.98 12.22
C ASP A 443 13.51 -24.03 12.90
N ASP A 444 13.08 -22.81 13.25
CA ASP A 444 13.94 -21.76 13.81
C ASP A 444 15.14 -21.45 12.89
N ARG A 445 14.89 -21.32 11.58
CA ARG A 445 15.89 -20.89 10.59
C ARG A 445 15.30 -19.86 9.65
N TRP A 446 16.15 -19.01 9.08
CA TRP A 446 15.72 -18.12 7.99
C TRP A 446 15.54 -18.95 6.72
N GLN A 447 14.48 -18.67 5.98
CA GLN A 447 14.20 -19.41 4.75
C GLN A 447 13.71 -18.50 3.64
N PHE A 448 14.12 -18.79 2.42
CA PHE A 448 13.59 -18.19 1.21
C PHE A 448 12.91 -19.26 0.36
N TRP A 449 11.63 -19.05 0.06
CA TRP A 449 10.82 -19.99 -0.70
C TRP A 449 10.46 -19.39 -2.05
N SER A 450 10.53 -20.18 -3.12
CA SER A 450 10.15 -19.73 -4.46
C SER A 450 9.45 -20.83 -5.27
N GLY A 451 8.60 -20.41 -6.20
CA GLY A 451 7.76 -21.30 -7.00
C GLY A 451 8.09 -21.23 -8.49
N SER A 452 8.23 -22.40 -9.11
CA SER A 452 8.49 -22.52 -10.56
C SER A 452 7.24 -22.37 -11.43
N GLY A 453 6.04 -22.45 -10.83
CA GLY A 453 4.77 -22.49 -11.55
C GLY A 453 4.50 -23.81 -12.27
N GLU A 454 5.39 -24.80 -12.19
CA GLU A 454 5.22 -26.10 -12.84
C GLU A 454 4.10 -26.92 -12.17
N TYR A 455 3.34 -27.65 -12.98
CA TYR A 455 2.21 -28.47 -12.51
C TYR A 455 2.66 -29.61 -11.61
N GLY A 456 2.11 -29.66 -10.39
CA GLY A 456 2.48 -30.64 -9.37
C GLY A 456 3.80 -30.32 -8.65
N ALA A 457 4.45 -29.20 -8.97
CA ALA A 457 5.67 -28.76 -8.29
C ALA A 457 5.35 -27.96 -7.03
N GLY A 458 6.00 -28.35 -5.93
CA GLY A 458 5.94 -27.63 -4.66
C GLY A 458 6.87 -26.41 -4.61
N TRP A 459 6.99 -25.84 -3.42
CA TRP A 459 7.96 -24.78 -3.14
C TRP A 459 9.39 -25.32 -3.18
N GLN A 460 10.30 -24.56 -3.79
CA GLN A 460 11.74 -24.71 -3.60
C GLN A 460 12.14 -23.83 -2.42
N ALA A 461 12.68 -24.45 -1.36
CA ALA A 461 13.09 -23.78 -0.15
C ALA A 461 14.62 -23.75 -0.05
N LEU A 462 15.16 -22.57 0.23
CA LEU A 462 16.54 -22.34 0.65
C LEU A 462 16.52 -21.99 2.13
N THR A 463 17.23 -22.76 2.95
CA THR A 463 17.24 -22.62 4.41
C THR A 463 18.63 -22.22 4.88
N SER A 464 18.74 -21.23 5.76
CA SER A 464 20.00 -20.80 6.34
C SER A 464 20.65 -21.89 7.18
N ASP A 465 21.98 -21.98 7.14
CA ASP A 465 22.76 -22.83 8.05
C ASP A 465 22.85 -22.26 9.47
N GLU A 466 22.57 -20.97 9.63
CA GLU A 466 22.48 -20.31 10.93
C GLU A 466 21.09 -20.45 11.55
N PRO A 467 21.01 -20.72 12.87
CA PRO A 467 19.74 -20.71 13.59
C PRO A 467 19.22 -19.27 13.72
N LEU A 468 17.90 -19.13 13.65
CA LEU A 468 17.20 -17.90 13.93
C LEU A 468 17.23 -17.63 15.44
N GLU A 469 17.76 -16.48 15.83
CA GLU A 469 17.72 -16.00 17.20
C GLU A 469 16.48 -15.15 17.45
N ARG A 470 15.56 -15.68 18.27
CA ARG A 470 14.34 -14.95 18.67
C ARG A 470 14.67 -13.80 19.61
N HIS A 471 13.82 -12.77 19.62
CA HIS A 471 13.99 -11.54 20.41
C HIS A 471 15.25 -10.74 20.07
N ARG A 472 15.77 -10.89 18.85
CA ARG A 472 16.92 -10.15 18.31
C ARG A 472 16.57 -9.55 16.96
N TRP A 473 16.86 -8.26 16.78
CA TRP A 473 16.87 -7.66 15.46
C TRP A 473 17.92 -8.34 14.57
N THR A 474 17.45 -8.91 13.47
CA THR A 474 18.27 -9.57 12.46
C THR A 474 17.98 -8.93 11.12
N HIS A 475 19.02 -8.53 10.39
CA HIS A 475 18.86 -8.15 8.98
C HIS A 475 18.82 -9.42 8.14
N VAL A 476 17.82 -9.55 7.30
CA VAL A 476 17.64 -10.72 6.45
C VAL A 476 17.36 -10.26 5.03
N ALA A 477 18.05 -10.85 4.07
CA ALA A 477 17.87 -10.55 2.66
C ALA A 477 17.92 -11.80 1.80
N ALA A 478 17.16 -11.82 0.71
CA ALA A 478 17.26 -12.84 -0.32
C ALA A 478 17.46 -12.19 -1.68
N ARG A 479 18.40 -12.72 -2.45
CA ARG A 479 18.77 -12.24 -3.78
C ARG A 479 18.57 -13.35 -4.80
N PHE A 480 17.99 -13.02 -5.95
CA PHE A 480 17.89 -13.89 -7.11
C PHE A 480 18.64 -13.28 -8.29
N ARG A 481 19.54 -14.06 -8.89
CA ARG A 481 20.30 -13.69 -10.09
C ARG A 481 20.03 -14.71 -11.20
N PRO A 482 19.46 -14.33 -12.35
CA PRO A 482 19.24 -15.25 -13.45
C PRO A 482 20.58 -15.77 -13.97
N LEU A 483 20.70 -17.10 -14.15
CA LEU A 483 21.91 -17.76 -14.65
C LEU A 483 21.88 -17.97 -16.16
N ARG A 484 20.68 -17.95 -16.74
CA ARG A 484 20.40 -18.18 -18.15
C ARG A 484 19.23 -17.31 -18.59
N GLU A 485 19.09 -17.15 -19.89
CA GLU A 485 17.88 -16.56 -20.48
C GLU A 485 16.65 -17.40 -20.10
N ALA A 486 15.50 -16.74 -20.07
CA ALA A 486 14.20 -17.36 -19.82
C ALA A 486 13.96 -18.56 -20.74
N GLU A 487 13.56 -19.70 -20.17
CA GLU A 487 13.17 -20.89 -20.93
C GLU A 487 11.68 -21.18 -20.67
N GLY A 488 10.85 -20.86 -21.67
CA GLY A 488 9.40 -21.07 -21.57
C GLY A 488 8.74 -20.13 -20.55
N GLN A 489 8.22 -20.70 -19.46
CA GLN A 489 7.43 -19.97 -18.45
C GLN A 489 8.19 -19.75 -17.14
N TRP A 490 9.49 -20.06 -17.09
CA TRP A 490 10.32 -19.89 -15.92
C TRP A 490 11.74 -19.43 -16.29
N VAL A 491 12.47 -18.97 -15.28
CA VAL A 491 13.89 -18.64 -15.36
C VAL A 491 14.64 -19.36 -14.24
N GLU A 492 15.80 -19.96 -14.58
CA GLU A 492 16.71 -20.59 -13.62
C GLU A 492 17.74 -19.57 -13.16
N GLY A 493 17.94 -19.47 -11.86
CA GLY A 493 18.87 -18.51 -11.29
C GLY A 493 19.44 -18.93 -9.95
N ALA A 494 20.56 -18.30 -9.60
CA ALA A 494 21.17 -18.42 -8.30
C ALA A 494 20.33 -17.67 -7.28
N VAL A 495 20.04 -18.32 -6.17
CA VAL A 495 19.37 -17.73 -5.01
C VAL A 495 20.36 -17.73 -3.86
N GLU A 496 20.50 -16.58 -3.21
CA GLU A 496 21.40 -16.38 -2.08
C GLU A 496 20.58 -15.77 -0.93
N LEU A 497 20.69 -16.36 0.26
CA LEU A 497 20.05 -15.90 1.50
C LEU A 497 21.14 -15.34 2.41
N TYR A 498 20.93 -14.11 2.88
CA TYR A 498 21.83 -13.38 3.75
C TYR A 498 21.21 -13.17 5.13
N VAL A 499 22.03 -13.32 6.16
CA VAL A 499 21.69 -13.06 7.56
C VAL A 499 22.75 -12.12 8.11
N ASP A 500 22.33 -10.99 8.65
CA ASP A 500 23.22 -9.94 9.19
C ASP A 500 24.32 -9.50 8.21
N GLY A 501 23.94 -9.37 6.94
CA GLY A 501 24.82 -8.93 5.84
C GLY A 501 25.81 -10.00 5.35
N GLU A 502 25.79 -11.21 5.89
CA GLU A 502 26.67 -12.32 5.49
C GLU A 502 25.88 -13.40 4.75
N LEU A 503 26.50 -14.06 3.77
CA LEU A 503 25.88 -15.14 3.01
C LEU A 503 25.66 -16.36 3.93
N ALA A 504 24.40 -16.75 4.12
CA ALA A 504 23.98 -17.79 5.05
C ALA A 504 23.51 -19.10 4.35
N ALA A 505 23.08 -19.00 3.09
CA ALA A 505 22.81 -20.14 2.23
C ALA A 505 22.78 -19.72 0.75
N GLU A 506 23.07 -20.65 -0.14
CA GLU A 506 22.95 -20.45 -1.59
C GLU A 506 22.41 -21.70 -2.29
N GLY A 507 21.78 -21.50 -3.44
CA GLY A 507 21.21 -22.58 -4.24
C GLY A 507 20.84 -22.12 -5.64
N VAL A 508 20.28 -23.04 -6.43
CA VAL A 508 19.74 -22.75 -7.76
C VAL A 508 18.26 -23.08 -7.74
N HIS A 509 17.43 -22.08 -8.03
CA HIS A 509 15.98 -22.24 -8.11
C HIS A 509 15.47 -21.92 -9.51
N ARG A 510 14.33 -22.51 -9.86
CA ARG A 510 13.50 -22.06 -10.98
C ARG A 510 12.37 -21.17 -10.49
N MET A 511 12.19 -20.01 -11.10
CA MET A 511 11.12 -19.07 -10.76
C MET A 511 10.20 -18.86 -11.95
N SER A 512 8.89 -18.92 -11.71
CA SER A 512 7.87 -18.66 -12.73
C SER A 512 7.93 -17.21 -13.21
N LEU A 513 7.93 -17.03 -14.54
CA LEU A 513 7.74 -15.74 -15.22
C LEU A 513 6.28 -15.35 -15.33
N ILE A 514 5.35 -16.27 -15.03
CA ILE A 514 3.93 -15.91 -14.88
C ILE A 514 3.80 -15.07 -13.63
N ASP A 515 3.50 -13.79 -13.84
CA ASP A 515 3.18 -12.84 -12.78
C ASP A 515 1.67 -12.78 -12.54
N PHE A 516 1.29 -12.74 -11.27
CA PHE A 516 -0.09 -12.54 -10.83
C PHE A 516 -0.21 -11.16 -10.20
N GLU A 517 -1.30 -10.44 -10.50
CA GLU A 517 -1.60 -9.12 -9.94
C GLU A 517 -1.94 -9.15 -8.43
N TRP A 518 -1.91 -10.32 -7.78
CA TRP A 518 -2.18 -10.43 -6.34
C TRP A 518 -1.17 -9.65 -5.51
N PRO A 519 -1.60 -9.05 -4.39
CA PRO A 519 -0.81 -8.09 -3.67
C PRO A 519 0.36 -8.78 -2.97
N ALA A 520 1.47 -8.06 -2.93
CA ALA A 520 2.53 -8.34 -1.97
C ALA A 520 1.96 -8.24 -0.53
N ARG A 521 2.59 -8.86 0.45
CA ARG A 521 2.25 -8.64 1.87
C ARG A 521 3.50 -8.57 2.71
N ILE A 522 3.41 -7.78 3.77
CA ILE A 522 4.41 -7.68 4.82
C ILE A 522 3.77 -8.26 6.09
N GLY A 523 4.44 -9.22 6.72
CA GLY A 523 3.91 -9.89 7.92
C GLY A 523 2.94 -11.04 7.66
N ALA A 524 2.77 -11.51 6.41
CA ALA A 524 1.90 -12.65 6.07
C ALA A 524 2.30 -13.30 4.75
N ALA A 525 1.86 -14.54 4.47
CA ALA A 525 2.24 -15.24 3.24
C ALA A 525 1.12 -15.93 2.45
N GLU A 526 0.13 -16.56 3.08
CA GLU A 526 -0.96 -17.22 2.33
C GLU A 526 -2.18 -16.34 2.21
N PHE A 527 -2.76 -16.30 1.02
CA PHE A 527 -4.19 -16.15 0.87
C PHE A 527 -4.77 -17.51 0.51
N VAL A 528 -5.50 -18.13 1.44
CA VAL A 528 -6.36 -19.28 1.12
C VAL A 528 -7.79 -18.77 1.17
N PRO A 529 -8.62 -18.96 0.13
CA PRO A 529 -10.04 -18.57 0.16
C PRO A 529 -10.82 -19.06 1.39
N LYS A 530 -10.35 -20.14 2.03
CA LYS A 530 -10.91 -20.80 3.22
C LYS A 530 -10.53 -20.22 4.58
N SER A 531 -9.38 -19.54 4.68
CA SER A 531 -8.86 -19.07 5.96
C SER A 531 -8.32 -17.67 5.81
N LEU A 532 -8.54 -16.85 6.84
CA LEU A 532 -7.76 -15.65 7.08
C LEU A 532 -6.28 -15.89 6.73
N THR A 533 -5.63 -14.85 6.24
CA THR A 533 -4.23 -14.84 5.82
C THR A 533 -3.36 -15.68 6.76
N SER A 534 -2.58 -16.63 6.23
CA SER A 534 -1.80 -17.59 7.03
C SER A 534 -0.31 -17.27 7.08
N TRP A 535 0.37 -17.84 8.08
CA TRP A 535 1.78 -17.59 8.43
C TRP A 535 2.05 -16.13 8.79
N LEU A 536 1.19 -15.64 9.68
CA LEU A 536 1.26 -14.29 10.21
C LEU A 536 2.51 -14.13 11.05
N PHE A 537 3.17 -12.99 10.88
CA PHE A 537 4.36 -12.66 11.64
C PHE A 537 3.97 -12.23 13.06
N GLN A 538 4.75 -12.70 14.04
CA GLN A 538 4.63 -12.28 15.43
C GLN A 538 5.99 -11.78 15.91
N GLY A 539 6.07 -10.48 16.17
CA GLY A 539 7.33 -9.79 16.47
C GLY A 539 7.33 -8.37 15.90
N GLU A 540 8.50 -7.86 15.57
CA GLU A 540 8.63 -6.54 14.96
C GLU A 540 9.31 -6.66 13.59
N LEU A 541 8.80 -5.90 12.62
CA LEU A 541 9.43 -5.72 11.32
C LEU A 541 9.72 -4.25 11.10
N ARG A 542 10.76 -3.97 10.32
CA ARG A 542 11.04 -2.63 9.81
C ARG A 542 11.83 -2.70 8.52
N ASP A 543 11.85 -1.57 7.81
CA ASP A 543 12.79 -1.36 6.71
C ASP A 543 12.73 -2.40 5.59
N ILE A 544 11.52 -2.79 5.19
CA ILE A 544 11.33 -3.76 4.12
C ILE A 544 11.57 -3.07 2.77
N ALA A 545 12.54 -3.54 1.98
CA ALA A 545 12.88 -2.97 0.68
C ALA A 545 12.93 -4.05 -0.40
N LEU A 546 12.37 -3.74 -1.57
CA LEU A 546 12.37 -4.60 -2.74
C LEU A 546 13.03 -3.89 -3.93
N TYR A 547 13.97 -4.57 -4.57
CA TYR A 547 14.74 -4.10 -5.73
C TYR A 547 14.42 -5.00 -6.92
N ASP A 548 14.29 -4.43 -8.13
CA ASP A 548 14.14 -5.17 -9.40
C ASP A 548 15.48 -5.58 -10.02
N TYR A 549 16.52 -5.64 -9.19
CA TYR A 549 17.84 -6.10 -9.55
C TYR A 549 18.55 -6.72 -8.32
N PRO A 550 19.56 -7.57 -8.53
CA PRO A 550 20.32 -8.16 -7.44
C PRO A 550 21.32 -7.14 -6.86
N LEU A 551 21.15 -6.76 -5.59
CA LEU A 551 22.16 -5.99 -4.84
C LEU A 551 23.46 -6.78 -4.70
N ASP A 552 24.60 -6.10 -4.74
CA ASP A 552 25.89 -6.74 -4.45
C ASP A 552 26.12 -6.93 -2.93
N ASP A 553 27.14 -7.72 -2.58
CA ASP A 553 27.43 -8.05 -1.18
C ASP A 553 27.88 -6.80 -0.38
N THR A 554 28.50 -5.82 -1.04
CA THR A 554 28.93 -4.57 -0.39
C THR A 554 27.73 -3.71 -0.03
N GLN A 555 26.72 -3.64 -0.90
CA GLN A 555 25.46 -2.96 -0.64
C GLN A 555 24.72 -3.60 0.54
N LEU A 556 24.56 -4.93 0.54
CA LEU A 556 23.91 -5.67 1.63
C LEU A 556 24.64 -5.49 2.98
N GLN A 557 25.98 -5.56 2.99
CA GLN A 557 26.77 -5.28 4.19
C GLN A 557 26.66 -3.82 4.64
N ALA A 558 26.61 -2.87 3.70
CA ALA A 558 26.43 -1.46 4.02
C ALA A 558 25.06 -1.21 4.65
N HIS A 559 23.99 -1.80 4.11
CA HIS A 559 22.64 -1.73 4.66
C HIS A 559 22.64 -2.29 6.08
N HIS A 560 23.11 -3.52 6.26
CA HIS A 560 23.20 -4.15 7.56
C HIS A 560 23.96 -3.27 8.59
N LYS A 561 25.17 -2.80 8.25
CA LYS A 561 26.00 -1.99 9.13
C LYS A 561 25.32 -0.67 9.52
N ARG A 562 24.64 0.00 8.58
CA ARG A 562 23.91 1.24 8.83
C ARG A 562 22.65 1.00 9.66
N GLY A 563 21.96 -0.12 9.44
CA GLY A 563 20.71 -0.45 10.12
C GLY A 563 20.90 -0.93 11.55
N ARG A 564 22.06 -1.51 11.91
CA ARG A 564 22.41 -1.81 13.30
C ARG A 564 22.37 -0.58 14.20
N GLY A 565 22.75 0.58 13.69
CA GLY A 565 22.72 1.85 14.45
C GLY A 565 21.33 2.50 14.49
N ALA A 566 20.36 1.93 13.79
CA ALA A 566 18.98 2.39 13.72
C ALA A 566 18.05 1.62 14.69
N THR A 567 18.57 0.63 15.43
CA THR A 567 17.86 -0.11 16.49
C THR A 567 17.65 0.73 17.73
#